data_AF-K9ULY1-F1
#
_entry.id   AF-K9ULY1-F1
#
_cell.length_a   1.000
_cell.length_b   1.000
_cell.length_c   1.000
_cell.angle_alpha   90.00
_cell.angle_beta   90.00
_cell.angle_gamma   90.00
#
_symmetry.space_group_name_H-M   'P 1'
#
loop_
_entity.id
_entity.type
_entity.pdbx_description
1 polymer ?
#
loop_
_entity_poly.entity_id
_entity_poly.type
_entity_poly.pdbx_seq_one_letter_code
_entity_poly.pdbx_strand_id
1 'polypeptide(L)'
;MPQVITNLKSFTVETFQNLVDRESAEANIEATVELAAASPEGLYYFMQRYAHFNGFAGSLVARLASSIGLSRDLFNQPGIPVVDRADRGLDIAAKVLAATIDEHADSGAQQVTHRTLAQATMQAIGDYAGLSDLQCNQIAQTPEWMNDIITDLVSGYQGKIGDLQALVTAVGFHIGSELLADREYSLIDKVVRHNNRGVGFDRYLQGKQVEIGGKRLSPWYWIVVHGKHNSTGVEAEHCQLAIDALNAIVEYRPESAATILEWASTGFIAFAQLQQRLFFQSKIELQTLKTRRLLESGAMGTLGSMNATFTSGDIHRTHALN
;
A
#
# COMPACT_ATOMS: atom_id res chain seq x y z
N MET A 1 16.79 -25.83 -4.26
CA MET A 1 17.63 -24.91 -5.06
C MET A 1 16.77 -24.35 -6.17
N PRO A 2 16.62 -23.03 -6.32
CA PRO A 2 15.86 -22.47 -7.44
C PRO A 2 16.57 -22.84 -8.75
N GLN A 3 15.80 -23.21 -9.78
CA GLN A 3 16.33 -23.46 -11.10
C GLN A 3 17.00 -22.18 -11.64
N VAL A 4 18.25 -22.30 -12.08
CA VAL A 4 18.96 -21.21 -12.74
C VAL A 4 18.34 -21.01 -14.13
N ILE A 5 17.50 -19.99 -14.28
CA ILE A 5 16.87 -19.64 -15.55
C ILE A 5 17.91 -18.90 -16.41
N THR A 6 18.57 -19.61 -17.31
CA THR A 6 19.68 -19.07 -18.14
C THR A 6 19.24 -18.39 -19.44
N ASN A 7 17.93 -18.15 -19.65
CA ASN A 7 17.39 -17.53 -20.87
C ASN A 7 16.18 -16.61 -20.59
N LEU A 8 16.28 -15.73 -19.59
CA LEU A 8 15.29 -14.66 -19.38
C LEU A 8 15.44 -13.60 -20.49
N LYS A 9 14.59 -13.67 -21.52
CA LYS A 9 14.52 -12.64 -22.57
C LYS A 9 13.84 -11.35 -22.10
N SER A 10 12.91 -11.45 -21.15
CA SER A 10 12.14 -10.34 -20.59
C SER A 10 11.50 -10.77 -19.28
N PHE A 11 11.40 -9.85 -18.33
CA PHE A 11 10.62 -10.02 -17.10
C PHE A 11 9.12 -9.86 -17.38
N THR A 12 8.32 -10.54 -16.57
CA THR A 12 6.85 -10.55 -16.64
C THR A 12 6.26 -10.41 -15.24
N VAL A 13 4.95 -10.18 -15.14
CA VAL A 13 4.20 -10.21 -13.88
C VAL A 13 4.46 -11.50 -13.09
N GLU A 14 4.47 -12.65 -13.77
CA GLU A 14 4.72 -13.97 -13.18
C GLU A 14 6.13 -14.10 -12.56
N THR A 15 7.09 -13.30 -13.04
CA THR A 15 8.45 -13.26 -12.49
C THR A 15 8.44 -12.84 -11.02
N PHE A 16 7.54 -11.91 -10.66
CA PHE A 16 7.46 -11.34 -9.32
C PHE A 16 6.41 -12.01 -8.43
N GLN A 17 5.31 -12.49 -9.01
CA GLN A 17 4.24 -13.14 -8.25
C GLN A 17 4.71 -14.30 -7.37
N ASN A 18 5.74 -15.03 -7.81
CA ASN A 18 6.27 -16.19 -7.09
C ASN A 18 7.24 -15.83 -5.95
N LEU A 19 7.56 -14.55 -5.75
CA LEU A 19 8.48 -14.09 -4.70
C LEU A 19 7.83 -13.96 -3.32
N VAL A 20 6.49 -14.04 -3.25
CA VAL A 20 5.73 -13.81 -2.02
C VAL A 20 4.70 -14.91 -1.79
N ASP A 21 4.47 -15.23 -0.51
CA ASP A 21 3.35 -16.08 -0.10
C ASP A 21 2.04 -15.30 -0.23
N ARG A 22 1.45 -15.38 -1.42
CA ARG A 22 0.23 -14.66 -1.77
C ARG A 22 -0.96 -15.08 -0.91
N GLU A 23 -1.10 -16.36 -0.59
CA GLU A 23 -2.25 -16.84 0.18
C GLU A 23 -2.24 -16.25 1.59
N SER A 24 -1.09 -16.31 2.27
CA SER A 24 -0.91 -15.71 3.60
C SER A 24 -1.11 -14.20 3.58
N ALA A 25 -0.57 -13.52 2.56
CA ALA A 25 -0.71 -12.08 2.38
C ALA A 25 -2.17 -11.64 2.20
N GLU A 26 -2.92 -12.33 1.34
CA GLU A 26 -4.34 -12.05 1.11
C GLU A 26 -5.19 -12.33 2.35
N ALA A 27 -4.93 -13.43 3.06
CA ALA A 27 -5.65 -13.78 4.29
C ALA A 27 -5.46 -12.71 5.38
N ASN A 28 -4.26 -12.13 5.50
CA ASN A 28 -3.99 -11.04 6.44
C ASN A 28 -4.78 -9.77 6.08
N ILE A 29 -4.83 -9.42 4.79
CA ILE A 29 -5.61 -8.28 4.29
C ILE A 29 -7.10 -8.50 4.59
N GLU A 30 -7.67 -9.62 4.16
CA GLU A 30 -9.09 -9.93 4.36
C GLU A 30 -9.47 -9.88 5.84
N ALA A 31 -8.70 -10.56 6.71
CA ALA A 31 -8.98 -10.57 8.16
C ALA A 31 -8.90 -9.17 8.79
N THR A 32 -8.04 -8.29 8.28
CA THR A 32 -7.92 -6.90 8.75
C THR A 32 -9.14 -6.09 8.32
N VAL A 33 -9.53 -6.20 7.04
CA VAL A 33 -10.69 -5.48 6.50
C VAL A 33 -12.00 -5.98 7.11
N GLU A 34 -12.14 -7.29 7.35
CA GLU A 34 -13.31 -7.87 8.03
C GLU A 34 -13.47 -7.31 9.45
N LEU A 35 -12.36 -7.23 10.20
CA LEU A 35 -12.36 -6.64 11.53
C LEU A 35 -12.74 -5.15 11.49
N ALA A 36 -12.25 -4.41 10.49
CA ALA A 36 -12.61 -3.01 10.29
C ALA A 36 -14.10 -2.86 9.96
N ALA A 37 -14.59 -3.62 8.99
CA ALA A 37 -15.98 -3.58 8.51
C ALA A 37 -17.01 -4.01 9.56
N ALA A 38 -16.59 -4.69 10.63
CA ALA A 38 -17.46 -5.10 11.74
C ALA A 38 -18.06 -3.92 12.53
N SER A 39 -17.54 -2.68 12.38
CA SER A 39 -18.19 -1.49 12.94
C SER A 39 -17.90 -0.23 12.13
N PRO A 40 -18.82 0.76 12.10
CA PRO A 40 -18.61 2.00 11.34
C PRO A 40 -17.32 2.76 11.70
N GLU A 41 -17.05 2.93 12.99
CA GLU A 41 -15.80 3.59 13.45
C GLU A 41 -14.55 2.77 13.11
N GLY A 42 -14.62 1.42 13.20
CA GLY A 42 -13.50 0.55 12.81
C GLY A 42 -13.17 0.69 11.33
N LEU A 43 -14.19 0.79 10.48
CA LEU A 43 -14.01 1.06 9.05
C LEU A 43 -13.36 2.43 8.82
N TYR A 44 -13.76 3.46 9.59
CA TYR A 44 -13.14 4.78 9.52
C TYR A 44 -11.66 4.75 9.93
N TYR A 45 -11.32 4.09 11.04
CA TYR A 45 -9.93 3.92 11.48
C TYR A 45 -9.06 3.28 10.41
N PHE A 46 -9.48 2.11 9.89
CA PHE A 46 -8.76 1.41 8.84
C PHE A 46 -8.58 2.29 7.60
N MET A 47 -9.67 2.88 7.10
CA MET A 47 -9.61 3.64 5.86
C MET A 47 -8.80 4.94 6.03
N GLN A 48 -8.78 5.54 7.22
CA GLN A 48 -7.93 6.69 7.50
C GLN A 48 -6.46 6.32 7.35
N ARG A 49 -6.01 5.21 7.96
CA ARG A 49 -4.61 4.76 7.88
C ARG A 49 -4.25 4.43 6.44
N TYR A 50 -5.12 3.69 5.76
CA TYR A 50 -4.91 3.27 4.38
C TYR A 50 -4.88 4.46 3.41
N ALA A 51 -5.76 5.45 3.58
CA ALA A 51 -5.74 6.69 2.79
C ALA A 51 -4.53 7.57 3.13
N HIS A 52 -4.00 7.52 4.35
CA HIS A 52 -2.77 8.22 4.70
C HIS A 52 -1.54 7.58 4.04
N PHE A 53 -1.44 6.24 4.05
CA PHE A 53 -0.39 5.48 3.35
C PHE A 53 -0.35 5.80 1.85
N ASN A 54 -1.49 5.62 1.18
CA ASN A 54 -1.59 5.85 -0.27
C ASN A 54 -1.46 7.33 -0.66
N GLY A 55 -1.67 8.26 0.28
CA GLY A 55 -1.53 9.70 0.02
C GLY A 55 -0.13 10.14 -0.41
N PHE A 56 0.90 9.29 -0.24
CA PHE A 56 2.27 9.56 -0.67
C PHE A 56 2.61 8.97 -2.05
N ALA A 57 1.85 7.99 -2.54
CA ALA A 57 2.22 7.15 -3.68
C ALA A 57 2.60 7.96 -4.92
N GLY A 58 1.68 8.80 -5.44
CA GLY A 58 1.94 9.61 -6.63
C GLY A 58 3.17 10.51 -6.53
N SER A 59 3.42 11.12 -5.36
CA SER A 59 4.62 11.96 -5.16
C SER A 59 5.92 11.15 -5.12
N LEU A 60 5.87 9.92 -4.60
CA LEU A 60 7.03 9.03 -4.49
C LEU A 60 7.38 8.40 -5.85
N VAL A 61 6.38 8.03 -6.65
CA VAL A 61 6.60 7.57 -8.03
C VAL A 61 7.22 8.69 -8.88
N ALA A 62 6.72 9.92 -8.76
CA ALA A 62 7.32 11.09 -9.43
C ALA A 62 8.80 11.29 -9.04
N ARG A 63 9.12 11.09 -7.76
CA ARG A 63 10.50 11.19 -7.26
C ARG A 63 11.39 10.11 -7.87
N LEU A 64 10.93 8.86 -7.94
CA LEU A 64 11.68 7.77 -8.57
C LEU A 64 11.95 8.07 -10.05
N ALA A 65 10.92 8.49 -10.80
CA ALA A 65 11.07 8.89 -12.20
C ALA A 65 12.12 10.01 -12.37
N SER A 66 12.10 11.01 -11.47
CA SER A 66 13.12 12.07 -11.44
C SER A 66 14.52 11.52 -11.19
N SER A 67 14.70 10.65 -10.19
CA SER A 67 16.00 10.02 -9.88
C SER A 67 16.55 9.23 -11.08
N ILE A 68 15.69 8.53 -11.83
CA ILE A 68 16.06 7.82 -13.06
C ILE A 68 16.48 8.82 -14.14
N GLY A 69 15.65 9.83 -14.41
CA GLY A 69 15.92 10.83 -15.46
C GLY A 69 17.17 11.68 -15.21
N LEU A 70 17.52 11.92 -13.94
CA LEU A 70 18.76 12.61 -13.55
C LEU A 70 20.00 11.72 -13.64
N SER A 71 19.85 10.40 -13.85
CA SER A 71 20.93 9.43 -13.97
C SER A 71 21.32 9.14 -15.42
N ARG A 72 21.51 10.21 -16.20
CA ARG A 72 21.63 10.19 -17.67
C ARG A 72 22.72 9.27 -18.22
N ASP A 73 23.83 9.14 -17.49
CA ASP A 73 24.98 8.33 -17.93
C ASP A 73 24.78 6.82 -17.68
N LEU A 74 23.72 6.43 -16.95
CA LEU A 74 23.48 5.02 -16.65
C LEU A 74 22.77 4.29 -17.79
N PHE A 75 21.87 4.90 -18.55
CA PHE A 75 21.02 4.15 -19.48
C PHE A 75 21.35 4.51 -20.92
N ASN A 76 22.30 3.80 -21.51
CA ASN A 76 22.80 4.09 -22.85
C ASN A 76 22.47 2.95 -23.82
N GLN A 77 21.85 3.28 -24.95
CA GLN A 77 21.56 2.30 -26.00
C GLN A 77 22.87 1.71 -26.58
N PRO A 78 23.05 0.38 -26.54
CA PRO A 78 24.22 -0.27 -27.12
C PRO A 78 24.35 0.00 -28.62
N GLY A 79 25.58 0.18 -29.10
CA GLY A 79 25.88 0.39 -30.51
C GLY A 79 25.75 1.83 -31.02
N ILE A 80 25.34 2.78 -30.18
CA ILE A 80 25.36 4.22 -30.50
C ILE A 80 26.67 4.84 -29.99
N PRO A 81 27.59 5.30 -30.86
CA PRO A 81 28.91 5.76 -30.43
C PRO A 81 28.94 7.16 -29.79
N VAL A 82 27.90 7.97 -30.01
CA VAL A 82 27.79 9.32 -29.43
C VAL A 82 26.92 9.25 -28.18
N VAL A 83 27.51 9.49 -27.00
CA VAL A 83 26.83 9.37 -25.69
C VAL A 83 25.53 10.18 -25.64
N ASP A 84 25.55 11.44 -26.09
CA ASP A 84 24.35 12.30 -26.12
C ASP A 84 23.20 11.75 -26.99
N ARG A 85 23.49 10.84 -27.92
CA ARG A 85 22.49 10.17 -28.77
C ARG A 85 22.07 8.81 -28.20
N ALA A 86 22.86 8.26 -27.29
CA ALA A 86 22.66 6.96 -26.66
C ALA A 86 21.80 7.02 -25.40
N ASP A 87 21.70 8.18 -24.73
CA ASP A 87 20.91 8.39 -23.50
C ASP A 87 19.42 7.99 -23.68
N ARG A 88 18.95 7.07 -22.85
CA ARG A 88 17.56 6.58 -22.77
C ARG A 88 16.98 6.72 -21.36
N GLY A 89 17.62 7.47 -20.48
CA GLY A 89 17.17 7.61 -19.08
C GLY A 89 15.75 8.18 -18.98
N LEU A 90 15.41 9.17 -19.81
CA LEU A 90 14.07 9.74 -19.85
C LEU A 90 13.02 8.78 -20.43
N ASP A 91 13.39 7.88 -21.34
CA ASP A 91 12.46 6.88 -21.89
C ASP A 91 12.06 5.83 -20.84
N ILE A 92 12.97 5.51 -19.91
CA ILE A 92 12.69 4.66 -18.74
C ILE A 92 11.88 5.46 -17.72
N ALA A 93 12.31 6.68 -17.39
CA ALA A 93 11.62 7.53 -16.42
C ALA A 93 10.17 7.81 -16.81
N ALA A 94 9.87 7.99 -18.10
CA ALA A 94 8.51 8.22 -18.61
C ALA A 94 7.57 7.05 -18.31
N LYS A 95 8.05 5.80 -18.36
CA LYS A 95 7.25 4.60 -18.05
C LYS A 95 6.87 4.56 -16.58
N VAL A 96 7.80 4.89 -15.68
CA VAL A 96 7.54 5.01 -14.24
C VAL A 96 6.62 6.20 -13.95
N LEU A 97 6.83 7.33 -14.62
CA LEU A 97 6.04 8.56 -14.41
C LEU A 97 4.58 8.41 -14.83
N ALA A 98 4.27 7.52 -15.78
CA ALA A 98 2.91 7.33 -16.28
C ALA A 98 1.89 7.06 -15.15
N ALA A 99 2.23 6.20 -14.18
CA ALA A 99 1.37 5.93 -13.02
C ALA A 99 1.07 7.18 -12.19
N THR A 100 2.06 8.09 -12.05
CA THR A 100 1.87 9.37 -11.34
C THR A 100 0.86 10.29 -12.03
N ILE A 101 0.76 10.26 -13.36
CA ILE A 101 -0.14 11.16 -14.10
C ILE A 101 -1.60 10.84 -13.72
N ASP A 102 -1.96 9.56 -13.68
CA ASP A 102 -3.30 9.13 -13.26
C ASP A 102 -3.58 9.49 -11.79
N GLU A 103 -2.60 9.34 -10.89
CA GLU A 103 -2.74 9.74 -9.48
C GLU A 103 -3.11 11.23 -9.30
N HIS A 104 -2.57 12.10 -10.16
CA HIS A 104 -2.80 13.55 -10.11
C HIS A 104 -3.99 14.01 -10.95
N ALA A 105 -4.47 13.17 -11.86
CA ALA A 105 -5.65 13.44 -12.66
C ALA A 105 -6.25 12.12 -13.14
N ASP A 106 -7.25 11.61 -12.39
CA ASP A 106 -8.02 10.42 -12.79
C ASP A 106 -8.44 10.57 -14.26
N SER A 107 -7.92 9.70 -15.11
CA SER A 107 -8.27 9.64 -16.53
C SER A 107 -9.71 9.14 -16.75
N GLY A 108 -10.35 8.65 -15.69
CA GLY A 108 -11.72 8.20 -15.66
C GLY A 108 -12.78 9.30 -15.47
N ALA A 109 -13.88 8.90 -14.85
CA ALA A 109 -15.13 9.66 -14.87
C ALA A 109 -15.13 10.90 -13.95
N GLN A 110 -14.24 10.96 -12.96
CA GLN A 110 -14.28 12.01 -11.94
C GLN A 110 -13.28 13.15 -12.23
N GLN A 111 -12.19 12.84 -12.92
CA GLN A 111 -11.17 13.82 -13.35
C GLN A 111 -10.66 14.69 -12.19
N VAL A 112 -10.37 14.04 -11.06
CA VAL A 112 -9.76 14.64 -9.87
C VAL A 112 -8.60 13.79 -9.43
N THR A 113 -7.73 14.32 -8.56
CA THR A 113 -6.67 13.52 -7.95
C THR A 113 -7.26 12.32 -7.20
N HIS A 114 -6.54 11.21 -7.15
CA HIS A 114 -6.91 10.07 -6.32
C HIS A 114 -7.00 10.45 -4.83
N ARG A 115 -6.20 11.44 -4.40
CA ARG A 115 -6.32 12.01 -3.05
C ARG A 115 -7.70 12.64 -2.79
N THR A 116 -8.26 13.36 -3.76
CA THR A 116 -9.62 13.91 -3.66
C THR A 116 -10.67 12.81 -3.57
N LEU A 117 -10.50 11.72 -4.33
CA LEU A 117 -11.38 10.55 -4.24
C LEU A 117 -11.28 9.85 -2.88
N ALA A 118 -10.08 9.71 -2.34
CA ALA A 118 -9.85 9.17 -1.00
C ALA A 118 -10.51 10.05 0.07
N GLN A 119 -10.44 11.37 -0.05
CA GLN A 119 -11.14 12.31 0.84
C GLN A 119 -12.66 12.15 0.78
N ALA A 120 -13.23 11.95 -0.41
CA ALA A 120 -14.66 11.68 -0.57
C ALA A 120 -15.07 10.37 0.11
N THR A 121 -14.24 9.34 -0.02
CA THR A 121 -14.39 8.06 0.68
C THR A 121 -14.38 8.25 2.20
N MET A 122 -13.38 8.98 2.72
CA MET A 122 -13.25 9.25 4.15
C MET A 122 -14.43 10.02 4.72
N GLN A 123 -14.90 11.06 4.02
CA GLN A 123 -16.08 11.83 4.44
C GLN A 123 -17.32 10.92 4.53
N ALA A 124 -17.58 10.10 3.51
CA ALA A 124 -18.73 9.20 3.53
C ALA A 124 -18.68 8.17 4.66
N ILE A 125 -17.50 7.62 4.97
CA ILE A 125 -17.35 6.68 6.09
C ILE A 125 -17.52 7.41 7.42
N GLY A 126 -17.00 8.63 7.56
CA GLY A 126 -17.16 9.45 8.77
C GLY A 126 -18.62 9.76 9.05
N ASP A 127 -19.36 10.19 8.02
CA ASP A 127 -20.80 10.43 8.09
C ASP A 127 -21.57 9.15 8.47
N TYR A 128 -21.22 8.01 7.84
CA TYR A 128 -21.82 6.72 8.16
C TYR A 128 -21.56 6.29 9.62
N ALA A 129 -20.37 6.61 10.14
CA ALA A 129 -20.00 6.33 11.51
C ALA A 129 -20.56 7.32 12.54
N GLY A 130 -21.19 8.41 12.09
CA GLY A 130 -21.71 9.45 12.97
C GLY A 130 -20.61 10.18 13.74
N LEU A 131 -19.40 10.25 13.17
CA LEU A 131 -18.26 10.91 13.80
C LEU A 131 -18.33 12.42 13.60
N SER A 132 -18.05 13.17 14.66
CA SER A 132 -17.84 14.62 14.58
C SER A 132 -16.48 14.95 13.96
N ASP A 133 -16.34 16.16 13.41
CA ASP A 133 -15.06 16.67 12.89
C ASP A 133 -13.92 16.55 13.91
N LEU A 134 -14.21 16.80 15.19
CA LEU A 134 -13.23 16.65 16.26
C LEU A 134 -12.74 15.20 16.38
N GLN A 135 -13.64 14.22 16.36
CA GLN A 135 -13.28 12.80 16.41
C GLN A 135 -12.51 12.40 15.15
N CYS A 136 -12.96 12.83 13.97
CA CYS A 136 -12.25 12.62 12.71
C CYS A 136 -10.80 13.13 12.77
N ASN A 137 -10.59 14.35 13.30
CA ASN A 137 -9.27 14.96 13.45
C ASN A 137 -8.39 14.28 14.52
N GLN A 138 -8.99 13.77 15.59
CA GLN A 138 -8.29 12.98 16.60
C GLN A 138 -7.81 11.65 16.02
N ILE A 139 -8.67 10.95 15.28
CA ILE A 139 -8.30 9.71 14.59
C ILE A 139 -7.23 9.99 13.54
N ALA A 140 -7.29 11.15 12.86
CA ALA A 140 -6.34 11.52 11.83
C ALA A 140 -4.90 11.78 12.34
N GLN A 141 -4.68 11.85 13.65
CA GLN A 141 -3.32 11.92 14.20
C GLN A 141 -2.55 10.63 13.87
N THR A 142 -1.40 10.79 13.23
CA THR A 142 -0.58 9.66 12.77
C THR A 142 0.12 8.99 13.96
N PRO A 143 -0.15 7.71 14.26
CA PRO A 143 0.54 7.00 15.32
C PRO A 143 2.01 6.72 14.92
N GLU A 144 2.87 6.50 15.91
CA GLU A 144 4.32 6.29 15.70
C GLU A 144 4.61 5.14 14.71
N TRP A 145 3.95 3.99 14.87
CA TRP A 145 4.11 2.85 13.96
C TRP A 145 3.80 3.18 12.51
N MET A 146 2.91 4.15 12.27
CA MET A 146 2.56 4.59 10.92
C MET A 146 3.65 5.51 10.36
N ASN A 147 4.26 6.36 11.18
CA ASN A 147 5.41 7.18 10.75
C ASN A 147 6.59 6.30 10.32
N ASP A 148 6.83 5.19 11.02
CA ASP A 148 7.87 4.21 10.63
C ASP A 148 7.57 3.61 9.25
N ILE A 149 6.32 3.19 9.02
CA ILE A 149 5.88 2.67 7.71
C ILE A 149 6.02 3.70 6.60
N ILE A 150 5.66 4.96 6.86
CA ILE A 150 5.83 6.04 5.87
C ILE A 150 7.31 6.31 5.60
N THR A 151 8.17 6.24 6.61
CA THR A 151 9.62 6.41 6.44
C THR A 151 10.20 5.31 5.56
N ASP A 152 9.80 4.06 5.79
CA ASP A 152 10.19 2.91 4.97
C ASP A 152 9.64 3.02 3.53
N LEU A 153 8.39 3.46 3.37
CA LEU A 153 7.77 3.70 2.07
C LEU A 153 8.56 4.75 1.27
N VAL A 154 8.85 5.89 1.89
CA VAL A 154 9.62 6.98 1.28
C VAL A 154 11.01 6.49 0.86
N SER A 155 11.66 5.72 1.72
CA SER A 155 13.01 5.19 1.48
C SER A 155 13.03 4.19 0.33
N GLY A 156 12.02 3.31 0.24
CA GLY A 156 11.91 2.32 -0.84
C GLY A 156 11.80 2.92 -2.23
N TYR A 157 11.13 4.07 -2.35
CA TYR A 157 10.96 4.78 -3.62
C TYR A 157 12.11 5.72 -4.00
N GLN A 158 12.97 6.08 -3.05
CA GLN A 158 13.90 7.19 -3.25
C GLN A 158 14.85 6.96 -4.43
N GLY A 159 15.37 5.73 -4.53
CA GLY A 159 16.52 5.41 -5.38
C GLY A 159 17.73 6.30 -5.03
N LYS A 160 18.80 6.22 -5.82
CA LYS A 160 19.92 7.15 -5.69
C LYS A 160 20.47 7.51 -7.07
N ILE A 161 20.54 8.81 -7.34
CA ILE A 161 21.01 9.33 -8.62
C ILE A 161 22.43 8.83 -8.87
N GLY A 162 22.66 8.28 -10.07
CA GLY A 162 23.95 7.71 -10.47
C GLY A 162 24.28 6.34 -9.86
N ASP A 163 23.37 5.73 -9.11
CA ASP A 163 23.56 4.43 -8.46
C ASP A 163 22.57 3.40 -9.04
N LEU A 164 23.04 2.59 -9.99
CA LEU A 164 22.21 1.67 -10.75
C LEU A 164 21.48 0.67 -9.84
N GLN A 165 22.19 0.07 -8.88
CA GLN A 165 21.60 -0.93 -8.00
C GLN A 165 20.48 -0.32 -7.16
N ALA A 166 20.69 0.89 -6.61
CA ALA A 166 19.68 1.58 -5.82
C ALA A 166 18.44 1.94 -6.66
N LEU A 167 18.64 2.37 -7.92
CA LEU A 167 17.53 2.68 -8.84
C LEU A 167 16.75 1.44 -9.24
N VAL A 168 17.43 0.34 -9.60
CA VAL A 168 16.77 -0.93 -9.96
C VAL A 168 16.02 -1.50 -8.77
N THR A 169 16.59 -1.41 -7.56
CA THR A 169 15.90 -1.79 -6.33
C THR A 169 14.61 -0.97 -6.13
N ALA A 170 14.67 0.35 -6.31
CA ALA A 170 13.48 1.20 -6.20
C ALA A 170 12.43 0.93 -7.30
N VAL A 171 12.85 0.59 -8.53
CA VAL A 171 11.94 0.13 -9.58
C VAL A 171 11.25 -1.18 -9.17
N GLY A 172 11.99 -2.12 -8.59
CA GLY A 172 11.41 -3.35 -8.04
C GLY A 172 10.40 -3.08 -6.92
N PHE A 173 10.69 -2.11 -6.05
CA PHE A 173 9.78 -1.67 -4.99
C PHE A 173 8.48 -1.09 -5.57
N HIS A 174 8.57 -0.28 -6.63
CA HIS A 174 7.41 0.24 -7.37
C HIS A 174 6.63 -0.87 -8.08
N ILE A 175 7.29 -1.84 -8.74
CA ILE A 175 6.59 -3.03 -9.29
C ILE A 175 5.80 -3.74 -8.18
N GLY A 176 6.38 -3.84 -6.98
CA GLY A 176 5.71 -4.38 -5.80
C GLY A 176 4.45 -3.62 -5.42
N SER A 177 4.47 -2.29 -5.45
CA SER A 177 3.29 -1.49 -5.15
C SER A 177 2.18 -1.71 -6.16
N GLU A 178 2.45 -1.58 -7.46
CA GLU A 178 1.43 -1.69 -8.51
C GLU A 178 0.82 -3.11 -8.54
N LEU A 179 1.67 -4.13 -8.46
CA LEU A 179 1.23 -5.53 -8.57
C LEU A 179 0.38 -5.97 -7.37
N LEU A 180 0.72 -5.51 -6.17
CA LEU A 180 -0.01 -5.87 -4.96
C LEU A 180 -1.20 -4.94 -4.69
N ALA A 181 -1.16 -3.70 -5.21
CA ALA A 181 -2.24 -2.70 -5.12
C ALA A 181 -3.55 -3.21 -5.74
N ASP A 182 -3.53 -3.67 -7.00
CA ASP A 182 -4.74 -4.20 -7.68
C ASP A 182 -5.48 -5.22 -6.80
N ARG A 183 -4.70 -6.12 -6.19
CA ARG A 183 -5.25 -7.17 -5.34
C ARG A 183 -5.75 -6.65 -4.00
N GLU A 184 -5.02 -5.78 -3.30
CA GLU A 184 -5.50 -5.23 -2.02
C GLU A 184 -6.79 -4.43 -2.18
N TYR A 185 -6.91 -3.58 -3.21
CA TYR A 185 -8.13 -2.82 -3.47
C TYR A 185 -9.29 -3.75 -3.82
N SER A 186 -9.04 -4.78 -4.64
CA SER A 186 -10.03 -5.82 -4.92
C SER A 186 -10.51 -6.55 -3.66
N LEU A 187 -9.64 -6.81 -2.69
CA LEU A 187 -10.00 -7.46 -1.43
C LEU A 187 -10.79 -6.52 -0.51
N ILE A 188 -10.43 -5.24 -0.47
CA ILE A 188 -11.17 -4.22 0.26
C ILE A 188 -12.59 -4.11 -0.30
N ASP A 189 -12.75 -4.02 -1.62
CA ASP A 189 -14.08 -3.98 -2.27
C ASP A 189 -14.87 -5.26 -2.02
N LYS A 190 -14.21 -6.44 -2.12
CA LYS A 190 -14.83 -7.74 -1.81
C LYS A 190 -15.41 -7.75 -0.40
N VAL A 191 -14.62 -7.43 0.62
CA VAL A 191 -15.07 -7.52 2.01
C VAL A 191 -16.13 -6.45 2.31
N VAL A 192 -15.87 -5.18 1.95
CA VAL A 192 -16.74 -4.07 2.34
C VAL A 192 -18.06 -4.07 1.58
N ARG A 193 -18.07 -4.46 0.29
CA ARG A 193 -19.28 -4.36 -0.55
C ARG A 193 -19.84 -5.67 -1.03
N HIS A 194 -18.98 -6.62 -1.43
CA HIS A 194 -19.48 -7.89 -1.96
C HIS A 194 -20.01 -8.81 -0.84
N ASN A 195 -19.18 -9.07 0.17
CA ASN A 195 -19.56 -9.91 1.32
C ASN A 195 -20.65 -9.26 2.18
N ASN A 196 -20.72 -7.93 2.19
CA ASN A 196 -21.69 -7.13 2.94
C ASN A 196 -22.75 -6.47 2.02
N ARG A 197 -23.07 -7.11 0.90
CA ARG A 197 -23.98 -6.53 -0.11
C ARG A 197 -25.35 -6.17 0.47
N GLY A 198 -25.75 -4.92 0.25
CA GLY A 198 -27.05 -4.40 0.67
C GLY A 198 -27.21 -4.25 2.19
N VAL A 199 -26.14 -4.36 2.97
CA VAL A 199 -26.11 -4.10 4.42
C VAL A 199 -24.98 -3.12 4.77
N GLY A 200 -24.96 -2.64 6.01
CA GLY A 200 -23.89 -1.78 6.54
C GLY A 200 -23.53 -0.61 5.61
N PHE A 201 -22.24 -0.49 5.30
CA PHE A 201 -21.73 0.60 4.47
C PHE A 201 -22.15 0.49 2.99
N ASP A 202 -22.25 -0.72 2.41
CA ASP A 202 -22.72 -0.85 1.01
C ASP A 202 -24.16 -0.34 0.83
N ARG A 203 -25.03 -0.61 1.81
CA ARG A 203 -26.37 0.00 1.82
C ARG A 203 -26.28 1.52 1.93
N TYR A 204 -25.43 2.03 2.81
CA TYR A 204 -25.26 3.47 3.00
C TYR A 204 -24.84 4.17 1.71
N LEU A 205 -23.96 3.56 0.91
CA LEU A 205 -23.44 4.10 -0.36
C LEU A 205 -24.50 4.26 -1.46
N GLN A 206 -25.66 3.59 -1.37
CA GLN A 206 -26.66 3.58 -2.45
C GLN A 206 -27.18 4.99 -2.76
N GLY A 207 -26.85 5.49 -3.97
CA GLY A 207 -27.24 6.83 -4.43
C GLY A 207 -26.50 7.98 -3.74
N LYS A 208 -25.51 7.70 -2.89
CA LYS A 208 -24.72 8.73 -2.23
C LYS A 208 -23.76 9.41 -3.19
N GLN A 209 -23.58 10.70 -2.96
CA GLN A 209 -22.58 11.54 -3.59
C GLN A 209 -22.00 12.43 -2.50
N VAL A 210 -20.71 12.70 -2.57
CA VAL A 210 -20.02 13.62 -1.66
C VAL A 210 -19.53 14.81 -2.47
N GLU A 211 -19.70 16.02 -1.94
CA GLU A 211 -19.25 17.24 -2.59
C GLU A 211 -17.88 17.66 -2.04
N ILE A 212 -16.86 17.72 -2.91
CA ILE A 212 -15.52 18.22 -2.59
C ILE A 212 -15.07 19.15 -3.70
N GLY A 213 -14.66 20.37 -3.35
CA GLY A 213 -14.14 21.35 -4.31
C GLY A 213 -15.11 21.67 -5.45
N GLY A 214 -16.43 21.67 -5.18
CA GLY A 214 -17.47 21.93 -6.18
C GLY A 214 -17.77 20.76 -7.14
N LYS A 215 -17.20 19.58 -6.90
CA LYS A 215 -17.48 18.36 -7.66
C LYS A 215 -18.29 17.37 -6.83
N ARG A 216 -19.24 16.68 -7.47
CA ARG A 216 -20.02 15.60 -6.88
C ARG A 216 -19.37 14.27 -7.22
N LEU A 217 -18.86 13.59 -6.20
CA LEU A 217 -18.03 12.41 -6.34
C LEU A 217 -18.76 11.18 -5.80
N SER A 218 -18.56 10.03 -6.46
CA SER A 218 -18.96 8.74 -5.92
C SER A 218 -18.00 8.35 -4.77
N PRO A 219 -18.49 8.19 -3.53
CA PRO A 219 -17.64 8.01 -2.35
C PRO A 219 -16.94 6.65 -2.27
N TRP A 220 -17.14 5.74 -3.24
CA TRP A 220 -16.41 4.47 -3.30
C TRP A 220 -15.61 4.32 -4.59
N TYR A 221 -15.57 5.37 -5.42
CA TYR A 221 -14.86 5.31 -6.70
C TYR A 221 -13.35 5.18 -6.52
N TRP A 222 -12.78 5.75 -5.45
CA TRP A 222 -11.36 5.60 -5.14
C TRP A 222 -10.92 4.13 -5.07
N ILE A 223 -11.67 3.29 -4.36
CA ILE A 223 -11.34 1.86 -4.26
C ILE A 223 -11.50 1.19 -5.62
N VAL A 224 -12.63 1.44 -6.30
CA VAL A 224 -13.01 0.72 -7.53
C VAL A 224 -12.13 1.07 -8.73
N VAL A 225 -11.55 2.28 -8.79
CA VAL A 225 -10.66 2.66 -9.89
C VAL A 225 -9.30 1.93 -9.80
N HIS A 226 -8.80 1.71 -8.59
CA HIS A 226 -7.53 0.99 -8.37
C HIS A 226 -7.73 -0.53 -8.42
N GLY A 227 -8.82 -1.06 -7.88
CA GLY A 227 -9.11 -2.49 -7.93
C GLY A 227 -10.55 -2.81 -7.54
N LYS A 228 -11.21 -3.65 -8.35
CA LYS A 228 -12.60 -4.05 -8.13
C LYS A 228 -12.70 -5.55 -8.02
N HIS A 229 -13.56 -6.05 -7.13
CA HIS A 229 -13.76 -7.50 -7.06
C HIS A 229 -14.20 -8.08 -8.42
N ASN A 230 -13.46 -9.08 -8.91
CA ASN A 230 -13.62 -9.75 -10.22
C ASN A 230 -13.35 -8.87 -11.45
N SER A 231 -12.55 -7.81 -11.32
CA SER A 231 -12.05 -6.99 -12.44
C SER A 231 -10.67 -6.42 -12.08
N THR A 232 -9.87 -6.10 -13.09
CA THR A 232 -8.63 -5.32 -12.88
C THR A 232 -8.95 -3.83 -12.85
N GLY A 233 -8.19 -3.06 -12.07
CA GLY A 233 -8.19 -1.59 -12.10
C GLY A 233 -7.06 -1.02 -12.95
N VAL A 234 -6.78 0.27 -12.77
CA VAL A 234 -5.69 1.00 -13.47
C VAL A 234 -4.29 0.46 -13.12
N GLU A 235 -4.15 -0.12 -11.93
CA GLU A 235 -2.91 -0.69 -11.39
C GLU A 235 -2.29 -1.78 -12.29
N ALA A 236 -3.12 -2.53 -13.03
CA ALA A 236 -2.62 -3.57 -13.93
C ALA A 236 -1.82 -2.99 -15.11
N GLU A 237 -2.24 -1.83 -15.63
CA GLU A 237 -1.52 -1.11 -16.69
C GLU A 237 -0.24 -0.48 -16.13
N HIS A 238 -0.33 0.14 -14.96
CA HIS A 238 0.83 0.74 -14.27
C HIS A 238 1.90 -0.31 -13.95
N CYS A 239 1.50 -1.49 -13.46
CA CYS A 239 2.40 -2.62 -13.22
C CYS A 239 3.14 -3.04 -14.50
N GLN A 240 2.42 -3.12 -15.63
CA GLN A 240 3.05 -3.47 -16.91
C GLN A 240 4.06 -2.41 -17.35
N LEU A 241 3.75 -1.12 -17.18
CA LEU A 241 4.69 -0.03 -17.49
C LEU A 241 5.94 -0.07 -16.60
N ALA A 242 5.79 -0.40 -15.31
CA ALA A 242 6.93 -0.57 -14.40
C ALA A 242 7.82 -1.76 -14.80
N ILE A 243 7.22 -2.88 -15.25
CA ILE A 243 7.94 -4.03 -15.81
C ILE A 243 8.65 -3.66 -17.12
N ASP A 244 8.00 -2.91 -18.00
CA ASP A 244 8.60 -2.43 -19.24
C ASP A 244 9.77 -1.48 -18.97
N ALA A 245 9.69 -0.66 -17.92
CA ALA A 245 10.81 0.15 -17.45
C ALA A 245 12.00 -0.72 -17.04
N LEU A 246 11.76 -1.79 -16.28
CA LEU A 246 12.81 -2.73 -15.86
C LEU A 246 13.41 -3.49 -17.05
N ASN A 247 12.59 -3.91 -18.01
CA ASN A 247 13.06 -4.54 -19.25
C ASN A 247 13.92 -3.59 -20.09
N ALA A 248 13.54 -2.31 -20.19
CA ALA A 248 14.36 -1.30 -20.86
C ALA A 248 15.70 -1.07 -20.13
N ILE A 249 15.74 -1.17 -18.80
CA ILE A 249 17.01 -1.14 -18.06
C ILE A 249 17.91 -2.30 -18.50
N VAL A 250 17.39 -3.51 -18.64
CA VAL A 250 18.19 -4.67 -19.13
C VAL A 250 18.74 -4.43 -20.53
N GLU A 251 17.96 -3.79 -21.41
CA GLU A 251 18.40 -3.50 -22.78
C GLU A 251 19.57 -2.49 -22.82
N TYR A 252 19.56 -1.51 -21.92
CA TYR A 252 20.52 -0.39 -21.94
C TYR A 252 21.68 -0.52 -20.95
N ARG A 253 21.83 -1.69 -20.33
CA ARG A 253 22.84 -1.96 -19.32
C ARG A 253 23.69 -3.19 -19.67
N PRO A 254 25.01 -3.16 -19.40
CA PRO A 254 25.87 -4.33 -19.57
C PRO A 254 25.65 -5.41 -18.50
N GLU A 255 25.05 -5.06 -17.36
CA GLU A 255 24.72 -6.01 -16.31
C GLU A 255 23.76 -7.10 -16.83
N SER A 256 23.94 -8.33 -16.32
CA SER A 256 23.08 -9.44 -16.74
C SER A 256 21.63 -9.25 -16.29
N ALA A 257 20.67 -9.79 -17.04
CA ALA A 257 19.27 -9.82 -16.63
C ALA A 257 19.08 -10.49 -15.26
N ALA A 258 19.87 -11.51 -14.92
CA ALA A 258 19.82 -12.15 -13.62
C ALA A 258 20.21 -11.21 -12.47
N THR A 259 21.26 -10.39 -12.65
CA THR A 259 21.70 -9.39 -11.68
C THR A 259 20.65 -8.29 -11.49
N ILE A 260 20.10 -7.78 -12.59
CA ILE A 260 19.04 -6.76 -12.53
C ILE A 260 17.79 -7.32 -11.84
N LEU A 261 17.42 -8.57 -12.12
CA LEU A 261 16.31 -9.23 -11.47
C LEU A 261 16.53 -9.42 -9.97
N GLU A 262 17.75 -9.76 -9.54
CA GLU A 262 18.09 -9.90 -8.12
C GLU A 262 17.86 -8.58 -7.35
N TRP A 263 18.34 -7.45 -7.91
CA TRP A 263 18.14 -6.13 -7.33
C TRP A 263 16.66 -5.73 -7.30
N ALA A 264 15.93 -5.93 -8.41
CA ALA A 264 14.51 -5.63 -8.48
C ALA A 264 13.70 -6.51 -7.51
N SER A 265 14.04 -7.80 -7.38
CA SER A 265 13.40 -8.72 -6.45
C SER A 265 13.59 -8.28 -4.99
N THR A 266 14.75 -7.72 -4.66
CA THR A 266 15.02 -7.16 -3.32
C THR A 266 14.04 -6.03 -3.00
N GLY A 267 13.84 -5.10 -3.93
CA GLY A 267 12.87 -4.02 -3.76
C GLY A 267 11.43 -4.50 -3.68
N PHE A 268 11.05 -5.44 -4.56
CA PHE A 268 9.71 -6.03 -4.58
C PHE A 268 9.36 -6.69 -3.24
N ILE A 269 10.27 -7.53 -2.72
CA ILE A 269 10.09 -8.20 -1.43
C ILE A 269 10.00 -7.19 -0.29
N ALA A 270 10.80 -6.12 -0.32
CA ALA A 270 10.75 -5.06 0.69
C ALA A 270 9.39 -4.35 0.71
N PHE A 271 8.80 -4.05 -0.45
CA PHE A 271 7.44 -3.48 -0.49
C PHE A 271 6.40 -4.47 0.04
N ALA A 272 6.47 -5.75 -0.38
CA ALA A 272 5.52 -6.76 0.08
C ALA A 272 5.54 -6.90 1.62
N GLN A 273 6.72 -6.90 2.22
CA GLN A 273 6.87 -6.92 3.68
C GLN A 273 6.32 -5.66 4.35
N LEU A 274 6.52 -4.48 3.74
CA LEU A 274 5.99 -3.22 4.23
C LEU A 274 4.45 -3.21 4.21
N GLN A 275 3.84 -3.67 3.12
CA GLN A 275 2.39 -3.80 2.99
C GLN A 275 1.84 -4.75 4.07
N GLN A 276 2.46 -5.92 4.26
CA GLN A 276 2.02 -6.85 5.30
C GLN A 276 2.13 -6.27 6.71
N ARG A 277 3.18 -5.49 6.99
CA ARG A 277 3.32 -4.73 8.25
C ARG A 277 2.20 -3.71 8.43
N LEU A 278 1.81 -2.97 7.39
CA LEU A 278 0.70 -2.01 7.43
C LEU A 278 -0.61 -2.68 7.86
N PHE A 279 -0.99 -3.78 7.20
CA PHE A 279 -2.22 -4.49 7.55
C PHE A 279 -2.15 -5.12 8.94
N PHE A 280 -1.00 -5.71 9.30
CA PHE A 280 -0.81 -6.29 10.63
C PHE A 280 -0.94 -5.24 11.76
N GLN A 281 -0.28 -4.09 11.64
CA GLN A 281 -0.37 -3.02 12.64
C GLN A 281 -1.77 -2.42 12.71
N SER A 282 -2.41 -2.23 11.55
CA SER A 282 -3.82 -1.78 11.47
C SER A 282 -4.75 -2.77 12.20
N LYS A 283 -4.54 -4.07 12.03
CA LYS A 283 -5.30 -5.11 12.73
C LYS A 283 -5.13 -5.03 14.25
N ILE A 284 -3.91 -4.83 14.75
CA ILE A 284 -3.65 -4.65 16.19
C ILE A 284 -4.38 -3.41 16.74
N GLU A 285 -4.32 -2.29 16.02
CA GLU A 285 -5.01 -1.06 16.42
C GLU A 285 -6.53 -1.29 16.52
N LEU A 286 -7.12 -1.95 15.52
CA LEU A 286 -8.55 -2.29 15.50
C LEU A 286 -8.94 -3.26 16.63
N GLN A 287 -8.11 -4.25 16.95
CA GLN A 287 -8.35 -5.17 18.08
C GLN A 287 -8.34 -4.43 19.42
N THR A 288 -7.44 -3.46 19.57
CA THR A 288 -7.33 -2.63 20.77
C THR A 288 -8.56 -1.73 20.91
N LEU A 289 -9.02 -1.12 19.80
CA LEU A 289 -10.25 -0.33 19.76
C LEU A 289 -11.47 -1.17 20.15
N LYS A 290 -11.61 -2.38 19.59
CA LYS A 290 -12.69 -3.32 19.92
C LYS A 290 -12.68 -3.68 21.41
N THR A 291 -11.50 -3.97 21.97
CA THR A 291 -11.35 -4.33 23.39
C THR A 291 -11.74 -3.18 24.31
N ARG A 292 -11.29 -1.95 24.01
CA ARG A 292 -11.65 -0.75 24.78
C ARG A 292 -13.17 -0.55 24.85
N ARG A 293 -13.85 -0.66 23.71
CA ARG A 293 -15.32 -0.53 23.64
C ARG A 293 -16.06 -1.59 24.46
N LEU A 294 -15.56 -2.83 24.48
CA LEU A 294 -16.16 -3.89 25.30
C LEU A 294 -16.03 -3.59 26.80
N LEU A 295 -14.92 -2.96 27.22
CA LEU A 295 -14.73 -2.50 28.60
C LEU A 295 -15.65 -1.32 28.93
N GLU A 296 -15.75 -0.32 28.05
CA GLU A 296 -16.58 0.88 28.24
C GLU A 296 -18.08 0.58 28.24
N SER A 297 -18.54 -0.39 27.44
CA SER A 297 -19.94 -0.80 27.36
C SER A 297 -20.43 -1.66 28.54
N GLY A 298 -19.57 -1.95 29.52
CA GLY A 298 -19.94 -2.79 30.67
C GLY A 298 -20.17 -4.26 30.33
N ALA A 299 -19.79 -4.71 29.13
CA ALA A 299 -19.96 -6.09 28.67
C ALA A 299 -19.10 -7.13 29.43
N MET A 300 -18.25 -6.68 30.37
CA MET A 300 -17.52 -7.54 31.34
C MET A 300 -18.10 -7.48 32.77
N GLY A 301 -19.36 -7.10 32.96
CA GLY A 301 -20.02 -7.03 34.26
C GLY A 301 -20.17 -8.34 35.06
N THR A 302 -19.61 -9.47 34.62
CA THR A 302 -19.78 -10.78 35.29
C THR A 302 -18.49 -11.62 35.43
N LEU A 303 -17.33 -10.98 35.56
CA LEU A 303 -16.09 -11.68 36.00
C LEU A 303 -15.49 -11.09 37.29
N GLY A 304 -16.19 -10.18 37.96
CA GLY A 304 -15.76 -9.50 39.18
C GLY A 304 -16.18 -10.17 40.50
N SER A 305 -16.54 -11.46 40.51
CA SER A 305 -16.87 -12.18 41.76
C SER A 305 -16.24 -13.56 41.83
N MET A 306 -14.92 -13.65 41.70
CA MET A 306 -14.16 -14.72 42.34
C MET A 306 -13.10 -14.08 43.23
N ASN A 307 -13.44 -14.00 44.52
CA ASN A 307 -12.51 -13.78 45.61
C ASN A 307 -11.33 -14.75 45.48
N ALA A 308 -10.15 -14.24 45.17
CA ALA A 308 -8.90 -14.89 45.52
C ALA A 308 -8.31 -14.15 46.71
N THR A 309 -8.64 -14.63 47.90
CA THR A 309 -7.88 -14.43 49.12
C THR A 309 -6.46 -14.93 48.87
N PHE A 310 -5.55 -14.04 48.47
CA PHE A 310 -4.11 -14.31 48.51
C PHE A 310 -3.57 -13.78 49.83
N THR A 311 -3.50 -14.68 50.80
CA THR A 311 -2.76 -14.46 52.05
C THR A 311 -1.29 -14.28 51.73
N SER A 312 -0.73 -13.19 52.23
CA SER A 312 0.71 -12.91 52.29
C SER A 312 1.42 -14.01 53.08
N GLY A 313 2.33 -14.72 52.42
CA GLY A 313 3.25 -15.66 53.04
C GLY A 313 4.60 -15.61 52.33
N ASP A 314 5.56 -14.97 53.00
CA ASP A 314 7.00 -15.21 52.96
C ASP A 314 7.70 -15.43 51.61
N ILE A 315 8.55 -14.47 51.21
CA ILE A 315 9.95 -14.76 50.91
C ILE A 315 10.81 -13.58 51.39
N HIS A 316 11.60 -13.83 52.42
CA HIS A 316 12.75 -13.04 52.82
C HIS A 316 14.01 -13.69 52.22
N ARG A 317 14.88 -12.86 51.60
CA ARG A 317 16.37 -12.95 51.58
C ARG A 317 16.98 -14.15 50.81
N THR A 318 18.11 -14.09 50.09
CA THR A 318 19.30 -13.21 50.08
C THR A 318 20.23 -13.63 48.91
N HIS A 319 21.02 -12.67 48.36
CA HIS A 319 22.41 -12.72 47.84
C HIS A 319 22.93 -13.94 47.03
N ALA A 320 23.84 -13.88 46.06
CA ALA A 320 24.96 -12.96 45.79
C ALA A 320 25.45 -13.09 44.32
N LEU A 321 26.29 -12.12 43.95
CA LEU A 321 27.18 -12.02 42.80
C LEU A 321 28.06 -13.26 42.54
N ASN A 322 28.20 -13.65 41.27
CA ASN A 322 29.43 -13.63 40.47
C ASN A 322 29.12 -14.00 39.02
#